data_AF-A0A3M1EG93-F1
#
_entry.id   AF-A0A3M1EG93-F1
#
_cell.length_a   1.000
_cell.length_b   1.000
_cell.length_c   1.000
_cell.angle_alpha   90.00
_cell.angle_beta   90.00
_cell.angle_gamma   90.00
#
_symmetry.space_group_name_H-M   'P 1'
#
loop_
_entity.id
_entity.type
_entity.pdbx_description
1 polymer ?
#
loop_
_entity_poly.entity_id
_entity_poly.type
_entity_poly.pdbx_seq_one_letter_code
_entity_poly.pdbx_strand_id
1 'polypeptide(L)'
;MKTQSVALLRRWKVTRRSASIVLLAAFALLILLALAFNSSWSRGLYYLTGEESIVERVKGVGALTLIWLTQRPPQIDAFAPMPHIDVNPYGVNTFLQLEAEEENVRRQLEMLHAAGFGWIRQEFPWEDIEIHGKGDFEDRRTVPPKSAWLKYARIVDLAEENGIQILARLDNPPAWSRAAGDAAGTLAPPDNFDDFGDFVAAVAGRYCGRI
;
A
#
# COMPACT_ATOMS: atom_id res chain seq x y z
N MET A 1 12.91 -72.93 -21.79
CA MET A 1 12.11 -72.05 -22.69
C MET A 1 11.12 -71.09 -21.99
N LYS A 2 10.86 -71.15 -20.67
CA LYS A 2 9.91 -70.22 -19.99
C LYS A 2 10.52 -68.91 -19.47
N THR A 3 11.84 -68.86 -19.25
CA THR A 3 12.53 -67.71 -18.61
C THR A 3 12.77 -66.52 -19.53
N GLN A 4 12.94 -66.75 -20.84
CA GLN A 4 13.14 -65.65 -21.80
C GLN A 4 11.85 -64.85 -22.08
N SER A 5 10.68 -65.48 -22.01
CA SER A 5 9.39 -64.83 -22.31
C SER A 5 8.98 -63.80 -21.24
N VAL A 6 9.27 -64.08 -19.96
CA VAL A 6 8.98 -63.17 -18.84
C VAL A 6 9.89 -61.93 -18.85
N ALA A 7 11.16 -62.08 -19.23
CA ALA A 7 12.10 -60.97 -19.35
C ALA A 7 11.72 -60.00 -20.48
N LEU A 8 11.27 -60.53 -21.63
CA LEU A 8 10.78 -59.75 -22.77
C LEU A 8 9.53 -58.94 -22.41
N LEU A 9 8.54 -59.54 -21.74
CA LEU A 9 7.30 -58.87 -21.32
C LEU A 9 7.56 -57.75 -20.29
N ARG A 10 8.53 -57.93 -19.39
CA ARG A 10 8.91 -56.92 -18.39
C ARG A 10 9.66 -55.74 -19.05
N ARG A 11 10.56 -56.01 -19.99
CA ARG A 11 11.24 -54.99 -20.82
C ARG A 11 10.24 -54.18 -21.65
N TRP A 12 9.20 -54.82 -22.17
CA TRP A 12 8.13 -54.21 -22.98
C TRP A 12 7.19 -53.30 -22.16
N LYS A 13 6.86 -53.68 -20.92
CA LYS A 13 6.07 -52.83 -20.01
C LYS A 13 6.84 -51.60 -19.50
N VAL A 14 8.13 -51.73 -19.23
CA VAL A 14 8.99 -50.60 -18.81
C VAL A 14 9.19 -49.62 -19.97
N THR A 15 9.51 -50.11 -21.17
CA THR A 15 9.63 -49.25 -22.37
C THR A 15 8.32 -48.56 -22.73
N ARG A 16 7.15 -49.22 -22.58
CA ARG A 16 5.84 -48.56 -22.75
C ARG A 16 5.59 -47.46 -21.71
N ARG A 17 5.90 -47.67 -20.43
CA ARG A 17 5.75 -46.63 -19.39
C ARG A 17 6.70 -45.45 -19.61
N SER A 18 7.95 -45.72 -19.97
CA SER A 18 8.93 -44.68 -20.33
C SER A 18 8.49 -43.90 -21.57
N ALA A 19 7.96 -44.59 -22.60
CA ALA A 19 7.41 -43.96 -23.79
C ALA A 19 6.17 -43.10 -23.48
N SER A 20 5.28 -43.55 -22.58
CA SER A 20 4.13 -42.77 -22.12
C SER A 20 4.54 -41.50 -21.37
N ILE A 21 5.58 -41.56 -20.52
CA ILE A 21 6.10 -40.39 -19.81
C ILE A 21 6.74 -39.39 -20.80
N VAL A 22 7.51 -39.88 -21.76
CA VAL A 22 8.12 -39.03 -22.81
C VAL A 22 7.06 -38.40 -23.70
N LEU A 23 6.01 -39.14 -24.05
CA LEU A 23 4.86 -38.61 -24.82
C LEU A 23 4.08 -37.55 -24.03
N LEU A 24 3.87 -37.75 -22.73
CA LEU A 24 3.22 -36.75 -21.87
C LEU A 24 4.09 -35.49 -21.72
N ALA A 25 5.40 -35.65 -21.55
CA ALA A 25 6.34 -34.53 -21.47
C ALA A 25 6.42 -33.76 -22.81
N ALA A 26 6.45 -34.46 -23.94
CA ALA A 26 6.44 -33.86 -25.28
C ALA A 26 5.10 -33.15 -25.57
N PHE A 27 3.98 -33.71 -25.11
CA PHE A 27 2.66 -33.10 -25.24
C PHE A 27 2.54 -31.83 -24.38
N ALA A 28 3.03 -31.87 -23.13
CA ALA A 28 3.10 -30.69 -22.27
C ALA A 28 4.00 -29.60 -22.88
N LEU A 29 5.15 -29.98 -23.46
CA LEU A 29 6.05 -29.05 -24.16
C LEU A 29 5.40 -28.45 -25.41
N LEU A 30 4.67 -29.24 -26.19
CA LEU A 30 3.91 -28.78 -27.35
C LEU A 30 2.79 -27.82 -26.97
N ILE A 31 2.11 -28.07 -25.83
CA ILE A 31 1.14 -27.13 -25.28
C ILE A 31 1.83 -25.82 -24.87
N LEU A 32 2.96 -25.89 -24.16
CA LEU A 32 3.72 -24.69 -23.78
C LEU A 32 4.21 -23.89 -25.00
N LEU A 33 4.68 -24.57 -26.05
CA LEU A 33 5.08 -23.92 -27.31
C LEU A 33 3.87 -23.34 -28.06
N ALA A 34 2.75 -24.05 -28.14
CA ALA A 34 1.52 -23.55 -28.75
C ALA A 34 0.96 -22.33 -27.99
N LEU A 35 1.08 -22.30 -26.67
CA LEU A 35 0.70 -21.18 -25.82
C LEU A 35 1.65 -19.99 -25.96
N ALA A 36 2.96 -20.24 -26.14
CA ALA A 36 3.97 -19.22 -26.35
C ALA A 36 3.87 -18.53 -27.72
N PHE A 37 3.47 -19.27 -28.76
CA PHE A 37 3.44 -18.78 -30.15
C PHE A 37 2.04 -18.37 -30.66
N ASN A 38 0.97 -18.61 -29.91
CA ASN A 38 -0.38 -18.18 -30.29
C ASN A 38 -0.71 -16.79 -29.69
N SER A 39 -0.77 -15.77 -30.55
CA SER A 39 -1.05 -14.37 -30.19
C SER A 39 -2.43 -14.11 -29.57
N SER A 40 -3.34 -15.10 -29.64
CA SER A 40 -4.64 -15.03 -28.97
C SER A 40 -4.55 -15.46 -27.51
N TRP A 41 -3.69 -16.42 -27.19
CA TRP A 41 -3.45 -16.87 -25.81
C TRP A 41 -2.51 -15.94 -25.05
N SER A 42 -1.54 -15.32 -25.74
CA SER A 42 -0.67 -14.31 -25.13
C SER A 42 -1.45 -13.12 -24.58
N ARG A 43 -2.52 -12.70 -25.26
CA ARG A 43 -3.44 -11.65 -24.78
C ARG A 43 -4.28 -12.12 -23.60
N GLY A 44 -4.82 -13.35 -23.65
CA GLY A 44 -5.57 -13.91 -22.53
C GLY A 44 -4.74 -14.01 -21.25
N LEU A 45 -3.49 -14.48 -21.36
CA LEU A 45 -2.56 -14.53 -20.23
C LEU A 45 -2.17 -13.14 -19.73
N TYR A 46 -1.96 -12.19 -20.65
CA TYR A 46 -1.75 -10.79 -20.28
C TYR A 46 -2.93 -10.20 -19.50
N TYR A 47 -4.18 -10.42 -19.91
CA TYR A 47 -5.34 -9.93 -19.16
C TYR A 47 -5.49 -10.58 -17.78
N LEU A 48 -5.01 -11.82 -17.64
CA LEU A 48 -5.09 -12.57 -16.39
C LEU A 48 -3.97 -12.19 -15.41
N THR A 49 -2.75 -11.93 -15.90
CA THR A 49 -1.57 -11.70 -15.04
C THR A 49 -1.02 -10.27 -15.09
N GLY A 50 -1.34 -9.48 -16.11
CA GLY A 50 -0.77 -8.14 -16.37
C GLY A 50 0.64 -8.15 -16.96
N GLU A 51 1.22 -9.33 -17.20
CA GLU A 51 2.65 -9.47 -17.50
C GLU A 51 2.95 -9.37 -18.99
N GLU A 52 3.92 -8.53 -19.37
CA GLU A 52 4.29 -8.30 -20.77
C GLU A 52 5.31 -9.30 -21.30
N SER A 53 6.25 -9.72 -20.44
CA SER A 53 7.32 -10.65 -20.84
C SER A 53 6.88 -12.11 -20.69
N ILE A 54 7.45 -13.00 -21.50
CA ILE A 54 7.09 -14.42 -21.46
C ILE A 54 7.49 -15.09 -20.14
N VAL A 55 8.62 -14.69 -19.55
CA VAL A 55 9.12 -15.24 -18.29
C VAL A 55 8.22 -14.81 -17.14
N GLU A 56 7.86 -13.52 -17.08
CA GLU A 56 6.98 -13.02 -16.04
C GLU A 56 5.55 -13.56 -16.19
N ARG A 57 5.05 -13.77 -17.41
CA ARG A 57 3.77 -14.48 -17.63
C ARG A 57 3.76 -15.89 -17.03
N VAL A 58 4.82 -16.67 -17.24
CA VAL A 58 4.91 -18.03 -16.68
C VAL A 58 4.92 -17.97 -15.15
N LYS A 59 5.68 -17.04 -14.56
CA LYS A 59 5.67 -16.82 -13.10
C LYS A 59 4.30 -16.37 -12.61
N GLY A 60 3.65 -15.43 -13.30
CA GLY A 60 2.34 -14.90 -12.96
C GLY A 60 1.25 -15.99 -12.98
N VAL A 61 1.25 -16.87 -13.97
CA VAL A 61 0.34 -18.03 -14.00
C VAL A 61 0.63 -18.99 -12.84
N GLY A 62 1.91 -19.25 -12.55
CA GLY A 62 2.31 -20.07 -11.41
C GLY A 62 1.85 -19.47 -10.07
N ALA A 63 2.05 -18.17 -9.88
CA ALA A 63 1.61 -17.43 -8.70
C ALA A 63 0.08 -17.43 -8.57
N LEU A 64 -0.65 -17.18 -9.65
CA LEU A 64 -2.12 -17.22 -9.64
C LEU A 64 -2.65 -18.61 -9.31
N THR A 65 -2.04 -19.65 -9.89
CA THR A 65 -2.40 -21.05 -9.58
C THR A 65 -2.14 -21.36 -8.11
N LEU A 66 -1.01 -20.90 -7.56
CA LEU A 66 -0.70 -21.08 -6.14
C LEU A 66 -1.73 -20.35 -5.26
N ILE A 67 -2.10 -19.12 -5.60
CA ILE A 67 -3.13 -18.35 -4.88
C ILE A 67 -4.46 -19.10 -4.90
N TRP A 68 -4.91 -19.59 -6.06
CA TRP A 68 -6.16 -20.34 -6.18
C TRP A 68 -6.17 -21.64 -5.37
N LEU A 69 -5.02 -22.32 -5.26
CA LEU A 69 -4.91 -23.58 -4.52
C LEU A 69 -4.78 -23.37 -3.00
N THR A 70 -4.26 -22.23 -2.56
CA THR A 70 -3.89 -22.01 -1.15
C THR A 70 -4.78 -20.99 -0.45
N GLN A 71 -5.39 -20.05 -1.18
CA GLN A 71 -6.20 -18.98 -0.62
C GLN A 71 -7.68 -19.25 -0.83
N ARG A 72 -8.50 -18.81 0.12
CA ARG A 72 -9.95 -18.80 -0.03
C ARG A 72 -10.33 -17.68 -0.99
N PRO A 73 -11.31 -17.88 -1.90
CA PRO A 73 -11.80 -16.81 -2.74
C PRO A 73 -12.27 -15.65 -1.84
N PRO A 74 -11.95 -14.39 -2.20
CA PRO A 74 -12.40 -13.25 -1.43
C PRO A 74 -13.93 -13.22 -1.40
N GLN A 75 -14.50 -12.96 -0.23
CA GLN A 75 -15.94 -12.71 -0.10
C GLN A 75 -16.21 -11.31 -0.66
N ILE A 76 -16.77 -11.26 -1.87
CA ILE A 76 -17.04 -10.02 -2.62
C ILE A 76 -18.54 -9.72 -2.67
N ASP A 77 -19.30 -10.27 -1.73
CA ASP A 77 -20.72 -10.00 -1.63
C ASP A 77 -20.94 -8.50 -1.43
N ALA A 78 -21.74 -7.90 -2.31
CA ALA A 78 -22.06 -6.50 -2.21
C ALA A 78 -22.73 -6.22 -0.86
N PHE A 79 -22.29 -5.16 -0.19
CA PHE A 79 -22.81 -4.73 1.12
C PHE A 79 -22.67 -5.77 2.25
N ALA A 80 -21.71 -6.70 2.14
CA ALA A 80 -21.33 -7.54 3.25
C ALA A 80 -20.98 -6.66 4.48
N PRO A 81 -21.56 -6.92 5.66
CA PRO A 81 -21.23 -6.17 6.86
C PRO A 81 -19.74 -6.30 7.17
N MET A 82 -19.07 -5.17 7.47
CA MET A 82 -17.70 -5.22 7.96
C MET A 82 -17.70 -5.70 9.41
N PRO A 83 -17.08 -6.85 9.72
CA PRO A 83 -17.05 -7.37 11.08
C PRO A 83 -16.18 -6.50 11.98
N HIS A 84 -16.49 -6.46 13.27
CA HIS A 84 -15.71 -5.78 14.31
C HIS A 84 -15.57 -4.25 14.14
N ILE A 85 -16.59 -3.60 13.57
CA ILE A 85 -16.61 -2.14 13.44
C ILE A 85 -17.86 -1.58 14.13
N ASP A 86 -17.65 -0.68 15.09
CA ASP A 86 -18.66 0.08 15.83
C ASP A 86 -18.69 1.57 15.43
N VAL A 87 -17.78 2.00 14.54
CA VAL A 87 -17.62 3.38 14.05
C VAL A 87 -17.77 3.47 12.52
N ASN A 88 -17.65 4.66 11.94
CA ASN A 88 -17.60 4.79 10.49
C ASN A 88 -16.34 4.09 9.93
N PRO A 89 -16.47 3.08 9.05
CA PRO A 89 -15.33 2.32 8.53
C PRO A 89 -14.57 3.04 7.41
N TYR A 90 -15.14 4.12 6.87
CA TYR A 90 -14.65 4.78 5.67
C TYR A 90 -13.74 5.95 6.04
N GLY A 91 -12.50 5.85 5.57
CA GLY A 91 -11.51 6.91 5.65
C GLY A 91 -10.91 7.23 4.29
N VAL A 92 -10.38 8.45 4.18
CA VAL A 92 -9.70 8.95 2.97
C VAL A 92 -8.38 9.61 3.34
N ASN A 93 -7.39 9.57 2.44
CA ASN A 93 -6.15 10.32 2.62
C ASN A 93 -6.37 11.77 2.21
N THR A 94 -5.86 12.71 2.98
CA THR A 94 -5.98 14.14 2.71
C THR A 94 -4.62 14.83 2.81
N PHE A 95 -4.50 15.95 2.09
CA PHE A 95 -3.33 16.83 2.12
C PHE A 95 -3.76 18.28 2.41
N LEU A 96 -4.65 18.47 3.40
CA LEU A 96 -5.26 19.78 3.70
C LEU A 96 -4.23 20.83 4.12
N GLN A 97 -3.06 20.41 4.61
CA GLN A 97 -1.93 21.30 4.95
C GLN A 97 -1.29 21.98 3.74
N LEU A 98 -1.55 21.48 2.53
CA LEU A 98 -1.09 22.08 1.28
C LEU A 98 -2.09 23.10 0.70
N GLU A 99 -3.30 23.15 1.24
CA GLU A 99 -4.31 24.12 0.83
C GLU A 99 -4.01 25.50 1.44
N ALA A 100 -3.86 26.50 0.57
CA ALA A 100 -3.55 27.86 0.99
C ALA A 100 -4.75 28.54 1.67
N GLU A 101 -5.94 28.35 1.12
CA GLU A 101 -7.16 29.04 1.51
C GLU A 101 -8.02 28.19 2.45
N GLU A 102 -8.45 28.79 3.56
CA GLU A 102 -9.32 28.12 4.55
C GLU A 102 -10.65 27.65 3.93
N GLU A 103 -11.22 28.43 3.01
CA GLU A 103 -12.47 28.08 2.33
C GLU A 103 -12.35 26.78 1.53
N ASN A 104 -11.19 26.51 0.93
CA ASN A 104 -10.94 25.26 0.22
C ASN A 104 -10.86 24.07 1.17
N VAL A 105 -10.23 24.24 2.33
CA VAL A 105 -10.18 23.20 3.37
C VAL A 105 -11.59 22.87 3.86
N ARG A 106 -12.38 23.91 4.19
CA ARG A 106 -13.76 23.77 4.63
C ARG A 106 -14.60 23.04 3.59
N ARG A 107 -14.57 23.49 2.34
CA ARG A 107 -15.32 22.87 1.23
C ARG A 107 -14.92 21.41 1.02
N GLN A 108 -13.64 21.07 1.14
CA GLN A 108 -13.19 19.67 1.04
C GLN A 108 -13.76 18.81 2.18
N LEU A 109 -13.72 19.30 3.42
CA LEU A 109 -14.29 18.57 4.56
C LEU A 109 -15.82 18.41 4.45
N GLU A 110 -16.53 19.44 3.98
CA GLU A 110 -17.96 19.37 3.68
C GLU A 110 -18.26 18.30 2.62
N MET A 111 -17.46 18.23 1.55
CA MET A 111 -17.57 17.20 0.52
C MET A 111 -17.32 15.79 1.07
N LEU A 112 -16.34 15.64 1.96
CA LEU A 112 -16.03 14.36 2.59
C LEU A 112 -17.17 13.89 3.50
N HIS A 113 -17.72 14.79 4.31
CA HIS A 113 -18.88 14.52 5.14
C HIS A 113 -20.09 14.10 4.28
N ALA A 114 -20.39 14.88 3.23
CA ALA A 114 -21.49 14.59 2.31
C ALA A 114 -21.33 13.26 1.57
N ALA A 115 -20.09 12.82 1.33
CA ALA A 115 -19.77 11.53 0.74
C ALA A 115 -19.83 10.36 1.76
N GLY A 116 -20.05 10.64 3.04
CA GLY A 116 -20.19 9.63 4.08
C GLY A 116 -18.88 9.16 4.72
N PHE A 117 -17.77 9.87 4.50
CA PHE A 117 -16.50 9.57 5.17
C PHE A 117 -16.52 10.09 6.61
N GLY A 118 -16.07 9.25 7.54
CA GLY A 118 -15.96 9.61 8.96
C GLY A 118 -14.53 9.85 9.41
N TRP A 119 -13.53 9.46 8.60
CA TRP A 119 -12.12 9.56 8.94
C TRP A 119 -11.31 10.23 7.83
N ILE A 120 -10.33 11.03 8.23
CA ILE A 120 -9.26 11.48 7.33
C ILE A 120 -7.91 11.03 7.87
N ARG A 121 -7.06 10.49 7.00
CA ARG A 121 -5.63 10.33 7.29
C ARG A 121 -4.93 11.60 6.84
N GLN A 122 -4.59 12.43 7.82
CA GLN A 122 -4.09 13.79 7.61
C GLN A 122 -2.64 13.90 8.08
N GLU A 123 -1.81 14.47 7.23
CA GLU A 123 -0.38 14.67 7.49
C GLU A 123 -0.12 15.90 8.38
N PHE A 124 0.79 15.73 9.33
CA PHE A 124 1.32 16.76 10.23
C PHE A 124 2.86 16.67 10.14
N PRO A 125 3.47 17.23 9.07
CA PRO A 125 4.92 17.23 8.87
C PRO A 125 5.63 17.89 10.05
N TRP A 126 6.60 17.21 10.64
CA TRP A 126 7.39 17.75 11.74
C TRP A 126 8.14 19.01 11.31
N GLU A 127 8.72 19.02 10.11
CA GLU A 127 9.41 20.18 9.54
C GLU A 127 8.56 21.44 9.34
N ASP A 128 7.24 21.29 9.23
CA ASP A 128 6.32 22.43 9.07
C ASP A 128 5.79 22.94 10.41
N ILE A 129 6.06 22.22 11.51
CA ILE A 129 5.64 22.56 12.87
C ILE A 129 6.82 23.05 13.71
N GLU A 130 7.94 22.34 13.70
CA GLU A 130 9.21 22.75 14.33
C GLU A 130 10.20 23.22 13.26
N ILE A 131 9.92 24.39 12.69
CA ILE A 131 10.59 24.86 11.47
C ILE A 131 12.06 25.24 11.73
N HIS A 132 12.35 25.88 12.87
CA HIS A 132 13.65 26.51 13.12
C HIS A 132 14.49 25.77 14.17
N GLY A 133 13.90 24.86 14.93
CA GLY A 133 14.60 24.10 15.96
C GLY A 133 13.66 23.32 16.86
N LYS A 134 14.23 22.44 17.69
CA LYS A 134 13.50 21.64 18.67
C LYS A 134 12.68 22.51 19.62
N GLY A 135 11.39 22.23 19.75
CA GLY A 135 10.47 22.98 20.60
C GLY A 135 10.16 24.40 20.11
N ASP A 136 10.61 24.78 18.91
CA ASP A 136 10.35 26.10 18.31
C ASP A 136 9.18 26.03 17.33
N PHE A 137 8.00 26.42 17.82
CA PHE A 137 6.75 26.39 17.06
C PHE A 137 6.37 27.74 16.43
N GLU A 138 7.34 28.64 16.24
CA GLU A 138 7.13 29.93 15.60
C GLU A 138 7.51 29.89 14.10
N ASP A 139 6.55 30.15 13.23
CA ASP A 139 6.78 30.31 11.80
C ASP A 139 7.24 31.74 11.49
N ARG A 140 8.56 31.90 11.37
CA ARG A 140 9.23 33.14 10.97
C ARG A 140 9.37 33.31 9.45
N ARG A 141 8.78 32.43 8.63
CA ARG A 141 8.76 32.60 7.15
C ARG A 141 7.78 33.69 6.72
N THR A 142 6.82 34.04 7.59
CA THR A 142 5.85 35.12 7.37
C THR A 142 6.10 36.31 8.29
N VAL A 143 5.69 37.51 7.87
CA VAL A 143 5.79 38.74 8.65
C VAL A 143 4.38 39.32 8.90
N PRO A 144 3.94 39.50 10.16
CA PRO A 144 4.65 39.12 11.39
C PRO A 144 4.78 37.59 11.57
N PRO A 145 5.73 37.11 12.41
CA PRO A 145 5.79 35.71 12.80
C PRO A 145 4.47 35.24 13.39
N LYS A 146 4.14 33.97 13.17
CA LYS A 146 2.90 33.34 13.65
C LYS A 146 3.19 31.96 14.18
N SER A 147 2.26 31.36 14.92
CA SER A 147 2.43 29.97 15.35
C SER A 147 2.37 29.02 14.15
N ALA A 148 3.34 28.11 14.04
CA ALA A 148 3.34 27.02 13.07
C ALA A 148 2.14 26.07 13.26
N TRP A 149 1.62 25.99 14.49
CA TRP A 149 0.40 25.22 14.81
C TRP A 149 -0.86 25.78 14.17
N LEU A 150 -0.90 27.05 13.77
CA LEU A 150 -2.14 27.72 13.35
C LEU A 150 -2.84 26.96 12.20
N LYS A 151 -2.06 26.47 11.25
CA LYS A 151 -2.56 25.71 10.09
C LYS A 151 -3.23 24.41 10.53
N TYR A 152 -2.57 23.65 11.41
CA TYR A 152 -3.03 22.36 11.88
C TYR A 152 -4.20 22.48 12.85
N ALA A 153 -4.19 23.51 13.71
CA ALA A 153 -5.30 23.81 14.61
C ALA A 153 -6.58 24.06 13.81
N ARG A 154 -6.51 24.88 12.75
CA ARG A 154 -7.63 25.11 11.83
C ARG A 154 -8.13 23.82 11.19
N ILE A 155 -7.25 22.93 10.74
CA ILE A 155 -7.65 21.65 10.14
C ILE A 155 -8.42 20.80 11.16
N VAL A 156 -7.93 20.72 12.40
CA VAL A 156 -8.61 19.99 13.49
C VAL A 156 -9.97 20.63 13.80
N ASP A 157 -10.02 21.96 13.94
CA ASP A 157 -11.27 22.69 14.22
C ASP A 157 -12.32 22.44 13.12
N LEU A 158 -11.93 22.55 11.84
CA LEU A 158 -12.83 22.30 10.71
C LEU A 158 -13.26 20.84 10.60
N ALA A 159 -12.39 19.89 10.93
CA ALA A 159 -12.74 18.48 10.92
C ALA A 159 -13.77 18.15 12.00
N GLU A 160 -13.59 18.68 13.22
CA GLU A 160 -14.57 18.55 14.31
C GLU A 160 -15.92 19.20 13.94
N GLU A 161 -15.90 20.40 13.34
CA GLU A 161 -17.12 21.08 12.84
C GLU A 161 -17.91 20.21 11.83
N ASN A 162 -17.21 19.37 11.06
CA ASN A 162 -17.81 18.47 10.07
C ASN A 162 -18.03 17.05 10.60
N GLY A 163 -17.77 16.79 11.89
CA GLY A 163 -17.89 15.45 12.48
C GLY A 163 -16.95 14.41 11.86
N ILE A 164 -15.79 14.84 11.39
CA ILE A 164 -14.76 14.02 10.77
C ILE A 164 -13.63 13.79 11.79
N GLN A 165 -13.28 12.53 12.01
CA GLN A 165 -12.16 12.15 12.89
C GLN A 165 -10.83 12.16 12.12
N ILE A 166 -9.74 12.47 12.82
CA ILE A 166 -8.41 12.57 12.23
C ILE A 166 -7.53 11.41 12.69
N LEU A 167 -6.99 10.67 11.73
CA LEU A 167 -5.81 9.84 11.91
C LEU A 167 -4.58 10.67 11.53
N ALA A 168 -3.92 11.28 12.51
CA ALA A 168 -2.76 12.11 12.25
C ALA A 168 -1.55 11.26 11.87
N ARG A 169 -0.89 11.62 10.77
CA ARG A 169 0.38 11.05 10.32
C ARG A 169 1.50 12.03 10.61
N LEU A 170 2.41 11.64 11.50
CA LEU A 170 3.63 12.38 11.78
C LEU A 170 4.76 11.87 10.90
N ASP A 171 5.37 12.75 10.13
CA ASP A 171 6.44 12.46 9.18
C ASP A 171 7.37 13.66 8.98
N ASN A 172 8.22 13.59 7.95
CA ASN A 172 9.12 14.64 7.48
C ASN A 172 9.92 15.35 8.59
N PRO A 173 10.98 14.70 9.10
CA PRO A 173 11.83 15.30 10.12
C PRO A 173 12.56 16.54 9.57
N PRO A 174 12.62 17.65 10.34
CA PRO A 174 13.25 18.89 9.91
C PRO A 174 14.75 18.73 9.70
N ALA A 175 15.33 19.56 8.83
CA ALA A 175 16.76 19.55 8.54
C ALA A 175 17.63 19.68 9.81
N TRP A 176 17.20 20.46 10.80
CA TRP A 176 17.95 20.65 12.05
C TRP A 176 18.04 19.37 12.90
N SER A 177 17.17 18.38 12.68
CA SER A 177 17.22 17.09 13.38
C SER A 177 18.37 16.19 12.92
N ARG A 178 19.14 16.63 11.91
CA ARG A 178 20.26 15.92 11.29
C ARG A 178 21.48 16.83 11.23
N ALA A 179 22.63 16.34 11.66
CA ALA A 179 23.91 17.05 11.58
C ALA A 179 24.30 17.35 10.12
N ALA A 180 23.92 16.48 9.19
CA ALA A 180 24.16 16.64 7.75
C ALA A 180 23.06 17.45 7.03
N GLY A 181 22.06 17.96 7.74
CA GLY A 181 20.88 18.60 7.15
C GLY A 181 20.19 17.69 6.14
N ASP A 182 19.93 18.20 4.93
CA ASP A 182 19.21 17.49 3.86
C ASP A 182 20.13 16.77 2.87
N ALA A 183 21.42 16.63 3.16
CA ALA A 183 22.37 16.02 2.22
C ALA A 183 22.02 14.58 1.82
N ALA A 184 21.34 13.83 2.71
CA ALA A 184 20.84 12.47 2.45
C ALA A 184 19.37 12.45 1.93
N GLY A 185 18.80 13.62 1.64
CA GLY A 185 17.40 13.82 1.28
C GLY A 185 16.57 14.39 2.44
N THR A 186 15.49 15.08 2.10
CA THR A 186 14.58 15.73 3.06
C THR A 186 13.75 14.74 3.89
N LEU A 187 13.67 13.48 3.44
CA LEU A 187 12.95 12.40 4.11
C LEU A 187 13.86 11.48 4.94
N ALA A 188 15.12 11.87 5.13
CA ALA A 188 16.04 11.11 5.96
C ALA A 188 15.58 11.10 7.43
N PRO A 189 15.77 9.98 8.16
CA PRO A 189 15.43 9.92 9.58
C PRO A 189 16.26 10.94 10.39
N PRO A 190 15.78 11.38 11.57
CA PRO A 190 16.57 12.24 12.46
C PRO A 190 17.78 11.47 13.02
N ASP A 191 18.84 12.17 13.39
CA ASP A 191 20.02 11.55 14.03
C ASP A 191 19.70 11.08 15.45
N ASN A 192 18.78 11.78 16.12
CA ASN A 192 18.29 11.43 17.46
C ASN A 192 16.79 11.12 17.43
N PHE A 193 16.41 9.87 17.74
CA PHE A 193 15.02 9.46 17.77
C PHE A 193 14.23 10.05 18.94
N ASP A 194 14.89 10.46 20.02
CA ASP A 194 14.20 11.09 21.16
C ASP A 194 13.61 12.47 20.77
N ASP A 195 14.22 13.16 19.81
CA ASP A 195 13.67 14.42 19.28
C ASP A 195 12.33 14.19 18.57
N PHE A 196 12.19 13.07 17.84
CA PHE A 196 10.92 12.68 17.26
C PHE A 196 9.90 12.27 18.34
N GLY A 197 10.35 11.59 19.39
CA GLY A 197 9.51 11.24 20.54
C GLY A 197 8.94 12.48 21.25
N ASP A 198 9.76 13.52 21.44
CA ASP A 198 9.33 14.78 22.02
C ASP A 198 8.31 15.51 21.13
N PHE A 199 8.51 15.49 19.81
CA PHE A 199 7.54 16.02 18.86
C PHE A 199 6.20 15.26 18.91
N VAL A 200 6.24 13.92 18.95
CA VAL A 200 5.03 13.10 19.13
C VAL A 200 4.31 13.46 20.42
N ALA A 201 5.05 13.63 21.53
CA ALA A 201 4.49 14.04 22.80
C ALA A 201 3.85 15.44 22.74
N ALA A 202 4.46 16.39 22.01
CA ALA A 202 3.92 17.72 21.80
C ALA A 202 2.59 17.69 21.02
N VAL A 203 2.51 16.91 19.93
CA VAL A 203 1.26 16.73 19.15
C VAL A 203 0.20 16.06 20.01
N ALA A 204 0.52 14.94 20.66
CA ALA A 204 -0.42 14.17 21.47
C ALA A 204 -0.95 14.99 22.66
N GLY A 205 -0.08 15.74 23.33
CA GLY A 205 -0.47 16.64 24.41
C GLY A 205 -1.37 17.78 23.93
N ARG A 206 -1.10 18.35 22.75
CA ARG A 206 -1.87 19.46 22.18
C ARG A 206 -3.28 19.06 21.75
N TYR A 207 -3.43 17.88 21.16
CA TYR A 207 -4.70 17.42 20.57
C TYR A 207 -5.34 16.26 21.34
N CYS A 208 -4.97 16.07 22.60
CA CYS A 208 -5.55 15.04 23.47
C CYS A 208 -7.09 15.12 23.48
N GLY A 209 -7.74 14.04 23.05
CA GLY A 209 -9.21 13.94 22.99
C GLY A 209 -9.86 14.59 21.77
N ARG A 210 -9.07 15.12 20.84
CA ARG A 210 -9.53 15.74 19.59
C ARG A 210 -9.18 14.92 18.35
N ILE A 211 -8.02 14.26 18.38
CA ILE A 211 -7.53 13.33 17.35
C ILE A 211 -7.17 11.98 17.96
#